data_AF-A0A3M1GH40-F1
#
_entry.id   AF-A0A3M1GH40-F1
#
_cell.length_a   1.000
_cell.length_b   1.000
_cell.length_c   1.000
_cell.angle_alpha   90.00
_cell.angle_beta   90.00
_cell.angle_gamma   90.00
#
_symmetry.space_group_name_H-M   'P 1'
#
loop_
_entity.id
_entity.type
_entity.pdbx_description
1 polymer ?
#
loop_
_entity_poly.entity_id
_entity_poly.type
_entity_poly.pdbx_seq_one_letter_code
_entity_poly.pdbx_strand_id
1 'polypeptide(L)' 'MKEEIIRKLDEVEEKYNELTEKLASPEVFQDHSLYAELSREQATLEPIVKKYRQYKETLKAIAEAEEL' A
#
# COMPACT_ATOMS: atom_id res chain seq x y z
N MET A 1 -14.10 -16.57 2.03
CA MET A 1 -14.46 -15.22 1.53
C MET A 1 -13.70 -14.10 2.22
N LYS A 2 -13.79 -13.92 3.55
CA LYS A 2 -13.01 -12.86 4.26
C LYS A 2 -11.50 -12.96 4.03
N GLU A 3 -10.90 -14.15 4.20
CA GLU A 3 -9.46 -14.37 3.99
C GLU A 3 -8.99 -14.12 2.56
N GLU A 4 -9.86 -14.34 1.56
CA GLU A 4 -9.53 -14.04 0.16
C GLU A 4 -9.44 -12.54 -0.09
N ILE A 5 -10.35 -11.76 0.52
CA ILE A 5 -10.34 -10.30 0.42
C ILE A 5 -9.09 -9.74 1.10
N ILE A 6 -8.71 -10.26 2.27
CA ILE A 6 -7.49 -9.83 2.98
C ILE A 6 -6.25 -10.09 2.12
N ARG A 7 -6.11 -11.28 1.54
CA ARG A 7 -4.99 -11.58 0.62
C ARG A 7 -4.92 -10.61 -0.57
N LYS A 8 -6.06 -10.28 -1.17
CA LYS A 8 -6.11 -9.28 -2.26
C LYS A 8 -5.70 -7.88 -1.80
N LEU A 9 -6.00 -7.51 -0.55
CA LEU A 9 -5.58 -6.22 0.01
C LEU A 9 -4.08 -6.22 0.34
N ASP A 10 -3.52 -7.35 0.77
CA ASP A 10 -2.07 -7.52 0.94
C ASP A 10 -1.34 -7.35 -0.41
N GLU A 11 -1.82 -8.00 -1.47
CA GLU A 11 -1.26 -7.86 -2.83
C GLU A 11 -1.30 -6.39 -3.31
N VAL A 12 -2.40 -5.66 -3.04
CA VAL A 12 -2.52 -4.24 -3.38
C VAL A 12 -1.54 -3.38 -2.58
N GLU A 13 -1.34 -3.67 -1.29
CA GLU A 13 -0.38 -2.97 -0.45
C GLU A 13 1.07 -3.25 -0.87
N GLU A 14 1.41 -4.50 -1.20
CA GLU A 14 2.72 -4.89 -1.72
C GLU A 14 3.04 -4.12 -3.02
N LYS A 15 2.11 -4.14 -3.98
CA LYS A 15 2.26 -3.38 -5.22
C LYS A 15 2.45 -1.87 -4.99
N TYR A 16 1.71 -1.28 -4.06
CA TYR A 16 1.88 0.13 -3.70
C TYR A 16 3.26 0.41 -3.11
N ASN A 17 3.79 -0.48 -2.27
CA ASN A 17 5.12 -0.35 -1.69
C ASN A 17 6.20 -0.45 -2.79
N GLU A 18 6.09 -1.44 -3.68
CA GLU A 18 7.03 -1.58 -4.81
C GLU A 18 7.04 -0.33 -5.70
N LEU A 19 5.88 0.24 -6.02
CA LEU A 19 5.79 1.49 -6.79
C LEU A 19 6.43 2.65 -6.04
N THR A 20 6.23 2.73 -4.73
CA THR A 20 6.83 3.76 -3.87
C THR A 20 8.36 3.65 -3.85
N GLU A 21 8.90 2.43 -3.76
CA GLU A 21 10.34 2.17 -3.83
C GLU A 21 10.91 2.52 -5.21
N LYS A 22 10.24 2.13 -6.30
CA LYS A 22 10.64 2.50 -7.67
C LYS A 22 10.65 4.02 -7.85
N LEU A 23 9.64 4.73 -7.36
CA LEU A 23 9.57 6.19 -7.42
C LEU A 23 10.67 6.89 -6.61
N ALA A 24 11.26 6.21 -5.63
CA ALA A 24 12.39 6.71 -4.85
C ALA A 24 13.76 6.50 -5.55
N SER A 25 13.81 5.71 -6.63
CA SER A 25 15.04 5.47 -7.40
C SER A 25 15.41 6.70 -8.26
N PRO A 26 16.68 7.15 -8.24
CA PRO A 26 17.15 8.26 -9.07
C PRO A 26 16.95 8.03 -10.58
N GLU A 27 17.03 6.78 -11.02
CA GLU A 27 16.86 6.38 -12.42
C GLU A 27 15.43 6.65 -12.90
N VAL A 28 14.43 6.35 -12.07
CA VAL A 28 13.01 6.64 -12.37
C VAL A 28 12.75 8.14 -12.31
N PHE A 29 13.34 8.86 -11.36
CA PHE A 29 13.17 10.31 -11.24
C PHE A 29 13.71 11.08 -12.45
N GLN A 30 14.76 10.58 -13.10
CA GLN A 30 15.35 11.18 -14.30
C GLN A 30 14.49 10.97 -15.56
N ASP A 31 13.65 9.94 -15.60
CA ASP A 31 12.68 9.72 -16.67
C ASP A 31 11.31 10.28 -16.29
N HIS A 32 11.03 11.52 -16.71
CA HIS A 32 9.77 12.20 -16.40
C HIS A 32 8.51 11.45 -16.88
N SER A 33 8.60 10.70 -17.98
CA SER A 33 7.44 9.95 -18.50
C SER A 33 7.15 8.75 -17.62
N LEU A 34 8.18 7.98 -17.29
CA LEU A 34 8.10 6.82 -16.41
C LEU A 34 7.67 7.24 -14.99
N TYR A 35 8.26 8.30 -14.45
CA TYR A 35 7.89 8.84 -13.14
C TYR A 35 6.40 9.19 -13.09
N ALA A 36 5.91 9.90 -14.11
CA ALA A 36 4.51 10.32 -14.15
C ALA A 36 3.55 9.13 -14.29
N GLU A 37 3.93 8.08 -15.02
CA GLU A 37 3.18 6.83 -15.11
C GLU A 37 3.09 6.11 -13.76
N LEU A 38 4.24 5.83 -13.15
CA LEU A 38 4.32 5.12 -11.87
C LEU A 38 3.66 5.91 -10.74
N SER A 39 3.79 7.24 -10.73
CA SER A 39 3.16 8.11 -9.73
C SER A 39 1.63 8.08 -9.86
N ARG A 40 1.08 8.10 -11.08
CA ARG A 40 -0.36 7.95 -11.29
C ARG A 40 -0.85 6.59 -10.82
N GLU A 41 -0.14 5.52 -11.16
CA GLU A 41 -0.49 4.17 -10.71
C GLU A 41 -0.49 4.06 -9.19
N GLN A 42 0.58 4.53 -8.53
CA GLN A 42 0.70 4.55 -7.07
C GLN A 42 -0.45 5.35 -6.42
N ALA A 43 -0.80 6.51 -6.97
CA ALA A 43 -1.89 7.34 -6.47
C ALA A 43 -3.27 6.65 -6.56
N THR A 44 -3.49 5.79 -7.56
CA THR A 44 -4.75 5.02 -7.65
C THR A 44 -4.89 3.98 -6.54
N LEU A 45 -3.78 3.45 -6.03
CA LEU A 45 -3.77 2.43 -4.97
C LEU A 45 -3.79 3.06 -3.56
N GLU A 46 -3.27 4.28 -3.42
CA GLU A 46 -3.15 5.00 -2.15
C GLU A 46 -4.43 5.00 -1.27
N PRO A 47 -5.65 5.32 -1.77
CA PRO A 47 -6.84 5.33 -0.92
C PRO A 47 -7.19 3.94 -0.35
N ILE A 48 -6.95 2.87 -1.12
CA ILE A 48 -7.21 1.50 -0.69
C ILE A 48 -6.20 1.10 0.39
N VAL A 49 -4.92 1.37 0.15
CA VAL A 49 -3.83 1.05 1.10
C VAL A 49 -3.99 1.81 2.41
N LYS A 50 -4.33 3.10 2.37
CA LYS A 50 -4.61 3.89 3.58
C LYS A 50 -5.71 3.27 4.43
N LYS A 51 -6.81 2.84 3.81
CA LYS A 51 -7.92 2.20 4.53
C LYS A 51 -7.54 0.83 5.07
N TYR A 52 -6.76 0.06 4.32
CA TYR A 52 -6.30 -1.25 4.78
C TYR A 52 -5.32 -1.16 5.95
N ARG A 53 -4.38 -0.20 5.92
CA ARG A 53 -3.47 0.05 7.05
C ARG A 53 -4.22 0.46 8.32
N GLN A 54 -5.21 1.36 8.20
CA GLN A 54 -6.09 1.72 9.33
C GLN A 54 -6.82 0.51 9.91
N TYR A 55 -7.29 -0.40 9.05
CA TYR A 55 -7.91 -1.64 9.49
C TYR A 55 -6.92 -2.52 10.29
N LYS A 56 -5.71 -2.75 9.78
CA LYS A 56 -4.68 -3.53 10.48
C LYS A 56 -4.28 -2.91 11.82
N GLU A 57 -4.13 -1.59 11.87
CA GLU A 57 -3.84 -0.85 13.11
C GLU A 57 -4.97 -1.03 14.14
N THR A 58 -6.23 -0.95 13.70
CA THR A 58 -7.39 -1.16 14.57
C THR A 58 -7.42 -2.57 15.14
N LEU A 59 -7.14 -3.59 14.30
CA LEU A 59 -7.06 -4.98 14.76
C LEU A 59 -5.95 -5.18 15.80
N LYS A 60 -4.78 -4.58 15.56
CA LYS A 60 -3.65 -4.62 16.50
C LYS A 60 -4.03 -3.99 17.84
N ALA A 61 -4.68 -2.83 17.82
CA ALA A 61 -5.13 -2.14 19.03
C ALA A 61 -6.17 -2.95 19.83
N ILE A 62 -7.08 -3.67 19.15
CA ILE A 62 -8.03 -4.57 19.80
C ILE A 62 -7.29 -5.71 20.49
N ALA A 63 -6.39 -6.39 19.78
CA ALA A 63 -5.61 -7.50 20.34
C ALA A 63 -4.77 -7.05 21.55
N GLU A 64 -4.10 -5.90 21.46
CA GLU A 64 -3.34 -5.32 22.58
C GLU A 64 -4.23 -4.97 23.77
N ALA A 65 -5.48 -4.52 23.53
CA ALA A 65 -6.43 -4.24 24.61
C ALA A 65 -7.02 -5.50 25.26
N GLU A 66 -7.10 -6.62 24.53
CA GLU A 66 -7.55 -7.91 25.06
C GLU A 66 -6.47 -8.64 25.87
N GLU A 67 -5.20 -8.32 25.64
CA GLU A 67 -4.04 -8.87 26.37
C GLU A 67 -3.73 -8.13 27.70
N LEU A 68 -4.44 -7.02 27.99
CA LEU A 68 -4.35 -6.23 29.23
C LEU A 68 -5.28 -6.75 30.34
#